data_AF-A0A8T5BDZ7-F1
#
_entry.id   AF-A0A8T5BDZ7-F1
#
_cell.length_a   1.000
_cell.length_b   1.000
_cell.length_c   1.000
_cell.angle_alpha   90.00
_cell.angle_beta   90.00
_cell.angle_gamma   90.00
#
_symmetry.space_group_name_H-M   'P 1'
#
loop_
_entity.id
_entity.type
_entity.pdbx_description
1 polymer ?
#
loop_
_entity_poly.entity_id
_entity_poly.type
_entity_poly.pdbx_seq_one_letter_code
_entity_poly.pdbx_strand_id
1 'polypeptide(L)'
;MRVKLIYSHSVVEKPILASIVLKTGIPINILEARINAQKGELIISIPASGEKLEEILNLFRESGVQVQEFIETLRIDWDKCIACGACISPCPTRALRFREDWKLEFIEEKCVACGICVAACPVKAINMP
;
A
#
# COMPACT_ATOMS: atom_id res chain seq x y z
N MET A 1 6.32 6.24 3.37
CA MET A 1 5.57 5.40 4.33
C MET A 1 4.19 5.09 3.78
N ARG A 2 3.64 3.91 4.08
CA ARG A 2 2.26 3.54 3.73
C ARG A 2 1.33 3.79 4.90
N VAL A 3 0.19 4.43 4.63
CA VAL A 3 -0.82 4.72 5.65
C VAL A 3 -2.22 4.47 5.09
N LYS A 4 -3.11 4.06 5.97
CA LYS A 4 -4.54 3.93 5.71
C LYS A 4 -5.25 5.18 6.21
N LEU A 5 -5.93 5.86 5.30
CA LEU A 5 -6.79 7.00 5.57
C LEU A 5 -8.24 6.55 5.62
N ILE A 6 -8.96 6.95 6.66
CA ILE A 6 -10.38 6.64 6.82
C ILE A 6 -11.16 7.97 6.87
N TYR A 7 -11.95 8.19 5.83
CA TYR A 7 -12.86 9.31 5.67
C TYR A 7 -14.22 8.94 6.24
N SER A 8 -14.75 9.81 7.09
CA SER A 8 -16.13 9.72 7.58
C SER A 8 -17.11 10.46 6.65
N HIS A 9 -18.41 10.26 6.86
CA HIS A 9 -19.47 10.87 6.05
C HIS A 9 -19.39 12.40 5.98
N SER A 10 -18.85 13.07 7.01
CA SER A 10 -18.76 14.53 7.08
C SER A 10 -17.58 15.12 6.29
N VAL A 11 -16.64 14.28 5.83
CA VAL A 11 -15.42 14.70 5.14
C VAL A 11 -15.19 13.98 3.82
N VAL A 12 -15.96 12.94 3.50
CA VAL A 12 -15.76 12.09 2.31
C VAL A 12 -15.89 12.85 0.98
N GLU A 13 -16.71 13.89 0.92
CA GLU A 13 -16.88 14.74 -0.28
C GLU A 13 -15.83 15.86 -0.39
N LYS A 14 -15.02 16.08 0.66
CA LYS A 14 -14.04 17.16 0.70
C LYS A 14 -12.75 16.73 -0.02
N PRO A 15 -12.10 17.61 -0.81
CA PRO A 15 -10.90 17.27 -1.57
C PRO A 15 -9.61 17.27 -0.71
N ILE A 16 -9.66 16.69 0.50
CA ILE A 16 -8.61 16.81 1.52
C ILE A 16 -7.25 16.33 0.99
N LEU A 17 -7.22 15.19 0.27
CA LEU A 17 -5.98 14.67 -0.30
C LEU A 17 -5.36 15.66 -1.29
N ALA A 18 -6.17 16.22 -2.20
CA ALA A 18 -5.70 17.20 -3.16
C ALA A 18 -5.24 18.50 -2.47
N SER A 19 -5.98 18.99 -1.47
CA SER A 19 -5.58 20.17 -0.70
C SER A 19 -4.25 19.98 0.01
N ILE A 20 -3.99 18.80 0.58
CA ILE A 20 -2.72 18.50 1.26
C ILE A 20 -1.58 18.40 0.25
N VAL A 21 -1.78 17.77 -0.92
CA VAL A 21 -0.77 17.73 -1.99
C VAL A 21 -0.41 19.16 -2.44
N LEU A 22 -1.42 20.03 -2.64
CA LEU A 22 -1.19 21.43 -3.02
C LEU A 22 -0.47 22.24 -1.92
N LYS A 23 -0.81 22.01 -0.64
CA LYS A 23 -0.21 22.72 0.48
C LYS A 23 1.24 22.31 0.74
N THR A 24 1.53 21.02 0.61
CA THR A 24 2.85 20.44 0.97
C THR A 24 3.80 20.33 -0.21
N GLY A 25 3.26 20.34 -1.44
CA GLY A 25 4.03 20.07 -2.67
C GLY A 25 4.51 18.62 -2.78
N ILE A 26 4.10 17.72 -1.89
CA ILE A 26 4.54 16.33 -1.86
C ILE A 26 3.52 15.47 -2.65
N PRO A 27 3.94 14.81 -3.74
CA PRO A 27 3.04 13.93 -4.48
C PRO A 27 2.75 12.68 -3.65
N ILE A 28 1.46 12.36 -3.51
CA ILE A 28 0.99 11.17 -2.78
C ILE A 28 0.43 10.18 -3.78
N ASN A 29 0.88 8.92 -3.69
CA ASN A 29 0.35 7.85 -4.52
C ASN A 29 -0.78 7.10 -3.82
N ILE A 30 -1.83 6.70 -4.55
CA ILE A 30 -2.95 5.89 -4.04
C ILE A 30 -2.71 4.44 -4.46
N LEU A 31 -2.59 3.54 -3.49
CA LEU A 31 -2.40 2.11 -3.72
C LEU A 31 -3.74 1.38 -3.85
N GLU A 32 -4.72 1.76 -3.02
CA GLU A 32 -6.09 1.26 -3.07
C GLU A 32 -7.05 2.36 -2.61
N ALA A 33 -8.24 2.41 -3.21
CA ALA A 33 -9.30 3.32 -2.80
C ALA A 33 -10.66 2.61 -2.83
N ARG A 34 -11.37 2.68 -1.71
CA ARG A 34 -12.76 2.25 -1.57
C ARG A 34 -13.56 3.42 -1.05
N ILE A 35 -14.44 4.00 -1.86
CA ILE A 35 -15.20 5.18 -1.46
C ILE A 35 -16.67 5.04 -1.83
N ASN A 36 -17.54 5.50 -0.94
CA ASN A 36 -18.96 5.66 -1.17
C ASN A 36 -19.44 6.97 -0.52
N ALA A 37 -20.73 7.26 -0.59
CA ALA A 37 -21.30 8.51 -0.06
C ALA A 37 -21.21 8.66 1.47
N GLN A 38 -20.86 7.62 2.22
CA GLN A 38 -20.81 7.64 3.70
C GLN A 38 -19.42 7.43 4.28
N LYS A 39 -18.53 6.72 3.57
CA LYS A 39 -17.21 6.36 4.07
C LYS A 39 -16.23 6.22 2.91
N GLY A 40 -14.99 6.63 3.15
CA GLY A 40 -13.86 6.38 2.26
C GLY A 40 -12.73 5.69 3.01
N GLU A 41 -12.11 4.70 2.39
CA GLU A 41 -10.87 4.08 2.84
C GLU A 41 -9.86 4.18 1.70
N LEU A 42 -8.72 4.83 1.97
CA LEU A 42 -7.64 4.95 1.02
C LEU A 42 -6.36 4.39 1.64
N ILE A 43 -5.63 3.59 0.89
CA ILE A 43 -4.27 3.19 1.23
C ILE A 43 -3.35 4.02 0.36
N ILE A 44 -2.49 4.83 0.98
CA ILE A 44 -1.61 5.76 0.27
C ILE A 44 -0.14 5.50 0.58
N SER A 45 0.72 5.86 -0.37
CA SER A 45 2.17 5.91 -0.19
C SER A 45 2.65 7.35 -0.25
N ILE A 46 3.28 7.80 0.84
CA ILE A 46 3.82 9.15 0.98
C ILE A 46 5.35 9.06 0.84
N PRO A 47 5.97 9.74 -0.15
CA PRO A 47 7.42 9.78 -0.33
C PRO A 47 8.08 10.80 0.62
N ALA A 48 7.80 10.68 1.93
CA ALA A 48 8.36 11.51 2.98
C ALA A 48 8.77 10.65 4.19
N SER A 49 9.69 11.18 4.99
CA SER A 49 10.22 10.59 6.22
C SER A 49 10.48 11.68 7.27
N GLY A 50 10.62 11.26 8.54
CA GLY A 50 10.93 12.16 9.66
C GLY A 50 9.86 13.22 9.91
N GLU A 51 10.28 14.45 10.23
CA GLU A 51 9.39 15.56 10.60
C GLU A 51 8.35 15.90 9.53
N LYS A 52 8.75 15.88 8.24
CA LYS A 52 7.83 16.15 7.12
C LYS A 52 6.68 15.16 7.03
N LEU A 53 6.94 13.90 7.39
CA LEU A 53 5.91 12.87 7.40
C LEU A 53 4.89 13.17 8.49
N GLU A 54 5.34 13.43 9.72
CA GLU A 54 4.44 13.78 10.83
C GLU A 54 3.63 15.03 10.54
N GLU A 55 4.22 16.05 9.90
CA GLU A 55 3.49 17.24 9.44
C GLU A 55 2.32 16.85 8.52
N ILE A 56 2.57 16.03 7.49
CA ILE A 56 1.53 15.58 6.56
C ILE A 56 0.44 14.77 7.29
N LEU A 57 0.82 13.85 8.18
CA LEU A 57 -0.13 13.02 8.91
C LEU A 57 -1.01 13.88 9.82
N ASN A 58 -0.45 14.92 10.44
CA ASN A 58 -1.21 15.87 11.25
C ASN A 58 -2.21 16.68 10.41
N LEU A 59 -1.84 17.12 9.21
CA LEU A 59 -2.79 17.80 8.30
C LEU A 59 -4.01 16.93 7.96
N PHE A 60 -3.81 15.62 7.75
CA PHE A 60 -4.92 14.68 7.56
C PHE A 60 -5.80 14.57 8.82
N ARG A 61 -5.18 14.42 10.00
CA ARG A 61 -5.89 14.34 11.29
C ARG A 61 -6.71 15.61 11.57
N GLU A 62 -6.14 16.79 11.37
CA GLU A 62 -6.80 18.09 11.54
C GLU A 62 -7.98 18.28 10.57
N SER A 63 -7.88 17.69 9.38
CA SER A 63 -8.96 17.71 8.38
C SER A 63 -10.08 16.72 8.70
N GLY A 64 -10.02 16.01 9.83
CA GLY A 64 -11.02 15.04 10.28
C GLY A 64 -10.88 13.65 9.65
N VAL A 65 -9.74 13.36 9.01
CA VAL A 65 -9.42 12.04 8.45
C VAL A 65 -8.68 11.22 9.49
N GLN A 66 -9.16 10.01 9.78
CA GLN A 66 -8.42 9.11 10.66
C GLN A 66 -7.25 8.49 9.90
N VAL A 67 -6.09 8.45 10.54
CA VAL A 67 -4.85 7.93 9.96
C VAL A 67 -4.43 6.71 10.77
N GLN A 68 -4.25 5.58 10.08
CA GLN A 68 -3.73 4.34 10.65
C GLN A 68 -2.48 3.91 9.89
N GLU A 69 -1.48 3.38 10.59
CA GLU A 69 -0.37 2.71 9.92
C GLU A 69 -0.90 1.51 9.14
N PHE A 70 -0.45 1.37 7.90
CA PHE A 70 -0.86 0.26 7.05
C PHE A 70 0.31 -0.72 6.90
N ILE A 71 0.19 -1.84 7.61
CA ILE A 71 1.15 -2.94 7.62
C ILE A 71 0.51 -4.20 7.03
N GLU A 72 -0.26 -4.11 5.93
CA GLU A 72 -0.53 -5.31 5.14
C GLU A 72 0.65 -5.52 4.20
N THR A 73 1.60 -6.29 4.68
CA THR A 73 2.71 -6.76 3.88
C THR A 73 2.37 -8.16 3.38
N LEU A 74 2.72 -8.41 2.12
CA LEU A 74 2.68 -9.74 1.58
C LEU A 74 3.58 -10.63 2.44
N ARG A 75 3.04 -11.70 3.04
CA ARG A 75 3.86 -12.65 3.80
C ARG A 75 4.18 -13.84 2.93
N ILE A 76 5.47 -14.12 2.76
CA ILE A 76 5.96 -15.29 2.02
C ILE A 76 6.55 -16.29 3.02
N ASP A 77 5.99 -17.49 3.03
CA ASP A 77 6.53 -18.66 3.71
C ASP A 77 7.67 -19.22 2.84
N TRP A 78 8.91 -18.85 3.19
CA TRP A 78 10.10 -19.24 2.43
C TRP A 78 10.40 -20.73 2.50
N ASP A 79 9.92 -21.43 3.53
CA ASP A 79 10.10 -22.88 3.67
C ASP A 79 9.18 -23.65 2.73
N LYS A 80 8.00 -23.09 2.41
CA LYS A 80 7.09 -23.65 1.39
C LYS A 80 7.39 -23.20 -0.03
N CYS A 81 8.11 -22.10 -0.20
CA CYS A 81 8.38 -21.53 -1.52
C CYS A 81 9.34 -22.42 -2.33
N ILE A 82 8.82 -23.01 -3.41
CA ILE A 82 9.62 -23.84 -4.34
C ILE A 82 10.26 -23.03 -5.48
N ALA A 83 10.28 -21.69 -5.37
CA ALA A 83 10.86 -20.79 -6.38
C ALA A 83 10.38 -21.03 -7.84
N CYS A 84 9.12 -21.44 -8.04
CA CYS A 84 8.59 -21.75 -9.38
C CYS A 84 8.31 -20.51 -10.26
N GLY A 85 8.32 -19.31 -9.70
CA GLY A 85 8.11 -18.06 -10.43
C GLY A 85 6.67 -17.75 -10.83
N ALA A 86 5.68 -18.59 -10.47
CA ALA A 86 4.27 -18.38 -10.83
C ALA A 86 3.71 -17.02 -10.36
N CYS A 87 4.25 -16.46 -9.27
CA CYS A 87 3.87 -15.16 -8.73
C CYS A 87 4.54 -13.95 -9.43
N ILE A 88 5.57 -14.17 -10.26
CA ILE A 88 6.35 -13.10 -10.92
C ILE A 88 5.58 -12.54 -12.11
N SER A 89 5.19 -13.39 -13.05
CA SER A 89 4.49 -12.99 -14.28
C SER A 89 3.22 -12.16 -14.03
N PRO A 90 2.34 -12.51 -13.06
CA PRO A 90 1.13 -11.74 -12.81
C PRO A 90 1.35 -10.50 -11.94
N CYS A 91 2.57 -10.21 -11.45
CA CYS A 91 2.83 -9.06 -10.59
C CYS A 91 3.01 -7.78 -11.44
N PRO A 92 2.02 -6.86 -11.51
CA PRO A 92 2.09 -5.71 -12.41
C PRO A 92 3.19 -4.72 -12.03
N THR A 93 3.51 -4.61 -10.73
CA THR A 93 4.52 -3.69 -10.22
C THR A 93 5.93 -4.30 -10.16
N ARG A 94 6.07 -5.56 -10.56
CA ARG A 94 7.34 -6.31 -10.51
C ARG A 94 7.97 -6.29 -9.11
N ALA A 95 7.13 -6.40 -8.08
CA ALA A 95 7.56 -6.53 -6.69
C ALA A 95 8.16 -7.92 -6.40
N LEU A 96 7.88 -8.92 -7.22
CA LEU A 96 8.44 -10.27 -7.13
C LEU A 96 9.30 -10.52 -8.36
N ARG A 97 10.54 -11.00 -8.16
CA ARG A 97 11.47 -11.36 -9.25
C ARG A 97 12.45 -12.45 -8.80
N PHE A 98 13.18 -13.02 -9.74
CA PHE A 98 14.37 -13.80 -9.40
C PHE A 98 15.59 -12.90 -9.23
N ARG A 99 16.43 -13.24 -8.26
CA ARG A 99 17.82 -12.76 -8.20
C ARG A 99 18.70 -13.60 -9.12
N GLU A 100 19.97 -13.24 -9.19
CA GLU A 100 21.00 -13.98 -9.94
C GLU A 100 21.17 -15.43 -9.46
N ASP A 101 20.90 -15.70 -8.18
CA ASP A 101 20.96 -17.04 -7.57
C ASP A 101 19.67 -17.86 -7.77
N TRP A 102 18.76 -17.41 -8.66
CA TRP A 102 17.45 -18.01 -8.92
C TRP A 102 16.52 -18.11 -7.70
N LYS A 103 16.85 -17.44 -6.59
CA LYS A 103 15.92 -17.30 -5.47
C LYS A 103 14.91 -16.20 -5.74
N LEU A 104 13.68 -16.44 -5.30
CA LEU A 104 12.63 -15.43 -5.35
C LEU A 104 12.97 -14.30 -4.38
N GLU A 105 12.90 -13.07 -4.87
CA GLU A 105 13.08 -11.84 -4.10
C GLU A 105 11.77 -11.05 -4.10
N PHE A 106 11.42 -10.52 -2.93
CA PHE A 106 10.28 -9.66 -2.71
C PHE A 106 10.76 -8.24 -2.36
N ILE A 107 10.45 -7.30 -3.25
CA ILE A 107 10.72 -5.86 -3.08
C ILE A 107 9.46 -5.24 -2.51
N GLU A 108 9.42 -5.14 -1.19
CA GLU A 108 8.23 -4.72 -0.44
C GLU A 108 7.74 -3.35 -0.88
N GLU A 109 8.65 -2.42 -1.19
CA GLU A 109 8.38 -1.04 -1.57
C GLU A 109 7.56 -0.94 -2.87
N LYS A 110 7.71 -1.92 -3.77
CA LYS A 110 6.97 -2.00 -5.03
C LYS A 110 5.63 -2.72 -4.90
N CYS A 111 5.40 -3.44 -3.80
CA CYS A 111 4.15 -4.16 -3.59
C CYS A 111 2.98 -3.18 -3.39
N VAL A 112 1.87 -3.40 -4.07
CA VAL A 112 0.64 -2.61 -3.87
C VAL A 112 -0.45 -3.44 -3.20
N ALA A 113 -0.07 -4.56 -2.57
CA ALA A 113 -0.96 -5.46 -1.84
C ALA A 113 -2.18 -5.94 -2.64
N CYS A 114 -2.09 -6.07 -3.97
CA CYS A 114 -3.23 -6.45 -4.83
C CYS A 114 -3.67 -7.92 -4.71
N GLY A 115 -2.92 -8.77 -4.00
CA GLY A 115 -3.28 -10.17 -3.76
C GLY A 115 -3.18 -11.14 -4.95
N ILE A 116 -2.90 -10.68 -6.19
CA ILE A 116 -2.87 -11.57 -7.37
C ILE A 116 -1.86 -12.72 -7.20
N CYS A 117 -0.71 -12.44 -6.58
CA CYS A 117 0.31 -13.45 -6.31
C CYS A 117 -0.10 -14.51 -5.28
N VAL A 118 -1.04 -14.20 -4.38
CA VAL A 118 -1.62 -15.18 -3.43
C VAL A 118 -2.39 -16.24 -4.22
N ALA A 119 -3.27 -15.81 -5.13
CA ALA A 119 -4.04 -16.71 -5.98
C ALA A 119 -3.15 -17.52 -6.95
N ALA A 120 -2.07 -16.91 -7.45
CA ALA A 120 -1.15 -17.54 -8.39
C ALA A 120 -0.22 -18.60 -7.75
N CYS A 121 -0.05 -18.60 -6.42
CA CYS A 121 0.91 -19.47 -5.76
C CYS A 121 0.37 -20.92 -5.63
N PRO A 122 0.90 -21.91 -6.37
CA PRO A 122 0.35 -23.27 -6.37
C PRO A 122 0.56 -24.00 -5.04
N VAL A 123 1.61 -23.63 -4.29
CA VAL A 123 1.98 -24.21 -2.99
C VAL A 123 1.45 -23.38 -1.81
N LYS A 124 0.67 -22.32 -2.07
CA LYS A 124 0.09 -21.43 -1.05
C LYS A 124 1.13 -20.88 -0.06
N ALA A 125 2.33 -20.57 -0.56
CA ALA A 125 3.40 -19.96 0.22
C ALA A 125 3.19 -18.46 0.45
N ILE A 126 2.32 -17.80 -0.32
CA ILE A 126 2.08 -16.36 -0.24
C ILE A 126 0.71 -16.10 0.40
N ASN A 127 0.65 -15.25 1.42
CA ASN A 127 -0.58 -14.89 2.12
C ASN A 127 -0.65 -13.37 2.40
N MET A 128 -1.87 -12.87 2.64
CA MET A 128 -2.12 -11.53 3.18
C MET A 128 -2.68 -11.68 4.60
N PRO A 129 -2.03 -11.12 5.63
CA PRO A 129 -2.51 -11.13 7.01
C PRO A 129 -3.68 -10.17 7.23
#